data_AF-A0A497GT47-F1
#
_entry.id   AF-A0A497GT47-F1
#
_cell.length_a   1.000
_cell.length_b   1.000
_cell.length_c   1.000
_cell.angle_alpha   90.00
_cell.angle_beta   90.00
_cell.angle_gamma   90.00
#
_symmetry.space_group_name_H-M   'P 1'
#
loop_
_entity.id
_entity.type
_entity.pdbx_description
1 polymer ?
#
loop_
_entity_poly.entity_id
_entity_poly.type
_entity_poly.pdbx_seq_one_letter_code
_entity_poly.pdbx_strand_id
1 'polypeptide(L)'
;MVKERAWRLVRSLIRRRYTLAEYLRALTPVIATIVAVSLLSGVIYIMVEKPAMGVPFHWPRGTDIQTTMEGIIVFIAYSGQIIGLVMVYEGLRKVYEPKYSMMLIIIGTIVLILCLATLWLIMYVKTGVLRSTTEPTLTSLGRLVY
;
A
#
# COMPACT_ATOMS: atom_id res chain seq x y z
N MET A 1 27.99 -18.07 -47.54
CA MET A 1 27.56 -16.73 -47.08
C MET A 1 26.17 -16.68 -46.43
N VAL A 2 25.11 -17.30 -46.98
CA VAL A 2 23.73 -17.17 -46.44
C VAL A 2 23.57 -17.82 -45.05
N LYS A 3 24.17 -19.00 -44.82
CA LYS A 3 24.12 -19.73 -43.54
C LYS A 3 24.66 -18.91 -42.35
N GLU A 4 25.75 -18.15 -42.56
CA GLU A 4 26.35 -17.33 -41.51
C GLU A 4 25.54 -16.07 -41.19
N ARG A 5 24.78 -15.53 -42.15
CA ARG A 5 23.82 -14.47 -41.88
C ARG A 5 22.62 -15.01 -41.09
N ALA A 6 22.06 -16.14 -41.50
CA ALA A 6 20.95 -16.79 -40.81
C ALA A 6 21.30 -17.14 -39.36
N TRP A 7 22.49 -17.71 -39.13
CA TRP A 7 22.96 -18.06 -37.79
C TRP A 7 23.18 -16.85 -36.87
N ARG A 8 23.69 -15.73 -37.42
CA ARG A 8 23.82 -14.47 -36.66
C ARG A 8 22.47 -13.90 -36.24
N LEU A 9 21.45 -13.98 -37.11
CA LEU A 9 20.10 -13.52 -36.81
C LEU A 9 19.40 -14.40 -35.78
N VAL A 10 19.52 -15.73 -35.88
CA VAL A 10 18.93 -16.64 -34.88
C VAL A 10 19.56 -16.40 -33.50
N ARG A 11 20.89 -16.22 -33.44
CA ARG A 11 21.60 -15.95 -32.19
C ARG A 11 21.18 -14.60 -31.57
N SER A 12 20.95 -13.57 -32.39
CA SER A 12 20.49 -12.26 -31.88
C SER A 12 19.04 -12.31 -31.39
N LEU A 13 18.15 -13.07 -32.05
CA LEU A 13 16.77 -13.27 -31.62
C LEU A 13 16.67 -14.05 -30.31
N ILE A 14 17.47 -15.11 -30.16
CA ILE A 14 17.56 -15.89 -28.92
C ILE A 14 18.03 -15.00 -27.76
N ARG A 15 19.11 -14.23 -27.96
CA ARG A 15 19.63 -13.31 -26.93
C ARG A 15 18.58 -12.27 -26.54
N ARG A 16 17.84 -11.68 -27.49
CA ARG A 16 16.73 -10.75 -27.21
C ARG A 16 15.61 -11.38 -26.38
N ARG A 17 15.23 -12.63 -26.65
CA ARG A 17 14.18 -13.33 -25.88
C ARG A 17 14.59 -13.55 -24.42
N TYR A 18 15.84 -13.94 -24.17
CA TYR A 18 16.34 -14.11 -22.81
C TYR A 18 16.38 -12.78 -22.05
N THR A 19 16.85 -11.72 -22.68
CA THR A 19 16.86 -10.37 -22.08
C THR A 19 15.44 -9.87 -21.77
N LEU A 20 14.49 -10.03 -22.70
CA LEU A 20 13.09 -9.66 -22.46
C LEU A 20 12.45 -10.47 -21.33
N ALA A 21 12.71 -11.77 -21.25
CA ALA A 21 12.19 -12.62 -20.18
C ALA A 21 12.74 -12.21 -18.81
N GLU A 22 14.00 -11.78 -18.72
CA GLU A 22 14.61 -11.29 -17.49
C GLU A 22 13.99 -9.96 -17.03
N TYR A 23 13.76 -9.02 -17.94
CA TYR A 23 13.03 -7.79 -17.64
C TYR A 23 11.59 -8.06 -17.18
N LEU A 24 10.86 -8.95 -17.86
CA LEU A 24 9.49 -9.31 -17.47
C LEU A 24 9.46 -9.95 -16.07
N ARG A 25 10.43 -10.80 -15.74
CA ARG A 25 10.53 -11.40 -14.39
C ARG A 25 10.74 -10.36 -13.30
N ALA A 26 11.52 -9.31 -13.56
CA ALA A 26 11.72 -8.21 -12.62
C ALA A 26 10.48 -7.30 -12.51
N LEU A 27 9.77 -7.05 -13.61
CA LEU A 27 8.59 -6.16 -13.64
C LEU A 27 7.32 -6.82 -13.08
N THR A 28 7.15 -8.12 -13.26
CA THR A 28 5.96 -8.86 -12.79
C THR A 28 5.63 -8.61 -11.31
N PRO A 29 6.56 -8.76 -10.34
CA PRO A 29 6.25 -8.51 -8.93
C PRO A 29 5.91 -7.05 -8.65
N VAL A 30 6.53 -6.10 -9.36
CA VAL A 30 6.24 -4.67 -9.21
C VAL A 30 4.80 -4.37 -9.64
N ILE A 31 4.40 -4.85 -10.81
CA ILE A 31 3.04 -4.68 -11.34
C ILE A 31 2.03 -5.36 -10.42
N ALA A 32 2.28 -6.60 -10.01
CA ALA A 32 1.41 -7.34 -9.10
C ALA A 32 1.21 -6.60 -7.76
N THR A 33 2.28 -6.00 -7.24
CA THR A 33 2.23 -5.20 -6.01
C THR A 33 1.39 -3.95 -6.18
N ILE A 34 1.57 -3.20 -7.28
CA ILE A 34 0.78 -2.00 -7.57
C ILE A 34 -0.71 -2.36 -7.64
N VAL A 35 -1.05 -3.41 -8.38
CA VAL A 35 -2.44 -3.89 -8.50
C VAL A 35 -2.99 -4.29 -7.14
N ALA A 36 -2.25 -5.06 -6.34
CA ALA A 36 -2.69 -5.50 -5.01
C ALA A 36 -2.95 -4.31 -4.08
N VAL A 37 -2.03 -3.33 -4.04
CA VAL A 37 -2.18 -2.14 -3.19
C VAL A 37 -3.36 -1.28 -3.64
N SER A 38 -3.56 -1.10 -4.94
CA SER A 38 -4.72 -0.38 -5.48
C SER A 38 -6.05 -1.03 -5.12
N LEU A 39 -6.11 -2.37 -5.14
CA LEU A 39 -7.32 -3.11 -4.74
C LEU A 39 -7.58 -2.96 -3.24
N LEU A 40 -6.55 -3.10 -2.42
CA LEU A 40 -6.66 -3.00 -0.95
C LEU A 40 -7.00 -1.59 -0.47
N SER A 41 -6.60 -0.55 -1.21
CA SER A 41 -6.90 0.83 -0.82
C SER A 41 -8.32 1.30 -1.13
N GLY A 42 -9.15 0.47 -1.78
CA GLY A 42 -10.53 0.80 -2.11
C GLY A 42 -10.70 1.63 -3.38
N VAL A 43 -9.76 1.56 -4.33
CA VAL A 43 -9.87 2.28 -5.62
C VAL A 43 -11.16 1.92 -6.35
N ILE A 44 -11.61 0.66 -6.27
CA ILE A 44 -12.88 0.21 -6.87
C ILE A 44 -14.06 1.00 -6.30
N TYR A 45 -14.12 1.14 -4.97
CA TYR A 45 -15.19 1.90 -4.31
C TYR A 45 -15.20 3.36 -4.80
N ILE A 46 -14.04 3.99 -4.90
CA ILE A 46 -13.91 5.36 -5.40
C ILE A 46 -14.40 5.49 -6.84
N MET A 47 -14.10 4.52 -7.70
CA MET A 47 -14.53 4.53 -9.10
C MET A 47 -16.04 4.33 -9.27
N VAL A 48 -16.65 3.48 -8.44
CA VAL A 48 -18.07 3.12 -8.53
C VAL A 48 -18.94 4.19 -7.88
N GLU A 49 -18.68 4.50 -6.62
CA GLU A 49 -19.55 5.37 -5.80
C GLU A 49 -19.24 6.86 -6.00
N LYS A 50 -18.06 7.19 -6.55
CA LYS A 50 -17.57 8.57 -6.74
C LYS A 50 -17.79 9.44 -5.51
N PRO A 51 -17.31 9.01 -4.33
CA PRO A 51 -17.51 9.74 -3.09
C PRO A 51 -16.89 11.13 -3.21
N ALA A 52 -17.48 12.10 -2.53
CA ALA A 52 -16.92 13.44 -2.44
C ALA A 52 -15.43 13.37 -2.05
N MET A 53 -14.64 14.31 -2.59
CA MET A 53 -13.20 14.33 -2.34
C MET A 53 -12.88 14.34 -0.84
N GLY A 54 -13.79 14.91 -0.03
CA GLY A 54 -13.65 15.04 1.41
C GLY A 54 -12.69 16.17 1.76
N VAL A 55 -12.80 16.68 2.98
CA VAL A 55 -11.79 17.60 3.53
C VAL A 55 -10.67 16.73 4.09
N PRO A 56 -9.38 17.06 3.86
CA PRO A 56 -8.29 16.35 4.53
C PRO A 56 -8.54 16.36 6.04
N PHE A 57 -8.34 15.21 6.69
CA PHE A 57 -8.53 15.00 8.12
C PHE A 57 -9.98 14.98 8.63
N HIS A 58 -10.99 15.00 7.76
CA HIS A 58 -12.39 14.80 8.16
C HIS A 58 -12.91 13.47 7.60
N TRP A 59 -12.87 12.43 8.43
CA TRP A 59 -13.38 11.11 8.06
C TRP A 59 -14.86 10.96 8.46
N PRO A 60 -15.76 10.63 7.53
CA PRO A 60 -17.12 10.29 7.90
C PRO A 60 -17.10 9.06 8.81
N ARG A 61 -17.90 9.10 9.88
CA ARG A 61 -18.07 7.96 10.79
C ARG A 61 -18.86 6.88 10.07
N GLY A 62 -18.46 5.63 10.24
CA GLY A 62 -19.03 4.48 9.52
C GLY A 62 -17.94 3.72 8.78
N THR A 63 -17.95 2.39 8.88
CA THR A 63 -16.98 1.52 8.19
C THR A 63 -17.34 1.28 6.72
N ASP A 64 -18.56 1.62 6.35
CA ASP A 64 -19.21 1.44 5.04
C ASP A 64 -18.95 2.59 4.06
N ILE A 65 -18.57 3.77 4.56
CA ILE A 65 -18.33 4.96 3.72
C ILE A 65 -16.82 5.21 3.62
N GLN A 66 -16.34 5.54 2.41
CA GLN A 66 -14.95 5.92 2.17
C GLN A 66 -14.88 7.22 1.38
N THR A 67 -13.99 8.15 1.76
CA THR A 67 -13.73 9.36 0.96
C THR A 67 -12.58 9.15 -0.03
N THR A 68 -12.53 9.96 -1.09
CA THR A 68 -11.43 9.86 -2.08
C THR A 68 -10.07 10.13 -1.41
N MET A 69 -9.98 11.15 -0.54
CA MET A 69 -8.74 11.45 0.19
C MET A 69 -8.33 10.34 1.14
N GLU A 70 -9.28 9.68 1.82
CA GLU A 70 -8.98 8.52 2.65
C GLU A 70 -8.38 7.37 1.84
N GLY A 71 -8.94 7.03 0.68
CA GLY A 71 -8.37 6.00 -0.18
C GLY A 71 -6.98 6.32 -0.70
N ILE A 72 -6.70 7.60 -1.01
CA ILE A 72 -5.34 8.05 -1.40
C ILE A 72 -4.37 7.88 -0.23
N ILE A 73 -4.75 8.29 0.99
CA ILE A 73 -3.90 8.14 2.18
C ILE A 73 -3.63 6.66 2.47
N VAL A 74 -4.65 5.80 2.40
CA VAL A 74 -4.51 4.35 2.58
C VAL A 74 -3.60 3.74 1.51
N PHE A 75 -3.75 4.16 0.25
CA PHE A 75 -2.89 3.72 -0.85
C PHE A 75 -1.42 4.09 -0.60
N ILE A 76 -1.15 5.32 -0.19
CA ILE A 76 0.20 5.79 0.15
C ILE A 76 0.75 5.01 1.35
N ALA A 77 -0.05 4.79 2.40
CA ALA A 77 0.39 4.08 3.59
C ALA A 77 0.76 2.62 3.28
N TYR A 78 -0.06 1.89 2.51
CA TYR A 78 0.27 0.53 2.08
C TYR A 78 1.51 0.49 1.18
N SER A 79 1.62 1.42 0.23
CA SER A 79 2.82 1.52 -0.63
C SER A 79 4.08 1.80 0.21
N GLY A 80 3.99 2.71 1.17
CA GLY A 80 5.07 3.07 2.08
C GLY A 80 5.51 1.90 2.96
N GLN A 81 4.58 1.06 3.43
CA GLN A 81 4.93 -0.16 4.16
C GLN A 81 5.76 -1.12 3.31
N ILE A 82 5.38 -1.35 2.06
CA ILE A 82 6.12 -2.24 1.17
C ILE A 82 7.51 -1.67 0.88
N ILE A 83 7.61 -0.37 0.59
CA ILE A 83 8.89 0.31 0.38
C ILE A 83 9.78 0.19 1.62
N GLY A 84 9.23 0.45 2.82
CA GLY A 84 9.96 0.32 4.07
C GLY A 84 10.47 -1.11 4.31
N LEU A 85 9.65 -2.11 4.02
CA LEU A 85 10.03 -3.53 4.12
C LEU A 85 11.18 -3.88 3.15
N VAL A 86 11.10 -3.40 1.90
CA VAL A 86 12.17 -3.58 0.91
C VAL A 86 13.47 -2.92 1.36
N MET A 87 13.42 -1.72 1.94
CA MET A 87 14.60 -1.04 2.47
C MET A 87 15.25 -1.83 3.62
N VAL A 88 14.43 -2.39 4.53
CA VAL A 88 14.93 -3.25 5.61
C VAL A 88 15.58 -4.52 5.04
N TYR A 89 14.91 -5.17 4.08
CA TYR A 89 15.43 -6.39 3.43
C TYR A 89 16.77 -6.13 2.70
N GLU A 90 16.85 -5.08 1.91
CA GLU A 90 18.09 -4.68 1.22
C GLU A 90 19.19 -4.27 2.20
N GLY A 91 18.82 -3.62 3.30
CA GLY A 91 19.73 -3.30 4.40
C GLY A 91 20.34 -4.56 5.01
N LEU A 92 19.53 -5.56 5.34
CA LEU A 92 19.99 -6.83 5.91
C LEU A 92 20.91 -7.63 4.97
N ARG A 93 20.70 -7.51 3.64
CA ARG A 93 21.51 -8.21 2.64
C ARG A 93 22.90 -7.58 2.44
N LYS A 94 23.05 -6.29 2.72
CA LYS A 94 24.32 -5.55 2.51
C LYS A 94 25.26 -5.71 3.71
N VAL A 95 25.98 -6.82 3.77
CA VAL A 95 26.94 -7.12 4.86
C VAL A 95 28.23 -6.30 4.75
N TYR A 96 28.63 -5.93 3.52
CA TYR A 96 29.95 -5.32 3.26
C TYR A 96 30.06 -3.84 3.65
N GLU A 97 28.94 -3.12 3.81
CA GLU A 97 28.91 -1.69 4.16
C GLU A 97 28.01 -1.45 5.38
N PRO A 98 28.51 -1.69 6.60
CA PRO A 98 27.67 -1.74 7.80
C PRO A 98 26.98 -0.41 8.12
N LYS A 99 27.63 0.73 7.86
CA LYS A 99 27.03 2.06 8.08
C LYS A 99 25.83 2.30 7.17
N TYR A 100 25.95 1.92 5.89
CA TYR A 100 24.90 2.09 4.91
C TYR A 100 23.74 1.11 5.14
N SER A 101 24.07 -0.16 5.45
CA SER A 101 23.10 -1.18 5.84
C SER A 101 22.26 -0.73 7.06
N MET A 102 22.92 -0.26 8.11
CA MET A 102 22.23 0.22 9.32
C MET A 102 21.32 1.41 9.01
N MET A 103 21.76 2.36 8.18
CA MET A 103 20.94 3.50 7.77
C MET A 103 19.68 3.06 7.00
N LEU A 104 19.81 2.12 6.06
CA LEU A 104 18.66 1.57 5.34
C LEU A 104 17.65 0.88 6.25
N ILE A 105 18.13 0.08 7.20
CA ILE A 105 17.27 -0.61 8.18
C ILE A 105 16.53 0.42 9.04
N ILE A 106 17.22 1.44 9.56
CA ILE A 106 16.61 2.48 10.40
C ILE A 106 15.55 3.24 9.62
N ILE A 107 15.88 3.74 8.42
CA ILE A 107 14.94 4.50 7.59
C ILE A 107 13.73 3.64 7.22
N GLY A 108 13.96 2.40 6.76
CA GLY A 108 12.88 1.48 6.41
C GLY A 108 11.95 1.17 7.59
N THR A 109 12.53 0.99 8.78
CA THR A 109 11.78 0.76 10.03
C THR A 109 10.95 1.98 10.43
N ILE A 110 11.51 3.18 10.34
CA ILE A 110 10.78 4.43 10.62
C ILE A 110 9.60 4.58 9.66
N VAL A 111 9.82 4.37 8.35
CA VAL A 111 8.76 4.44 7.34
C VAL A 111 7.65 3.43 7.63
N LEU A 112 8.00 2.19 7.99
CA LEU A 112 7.04 1.16 8.39
C LEU A 112 6.19 1.59 9.59
N ILE A 113 6.83 2.08 10.65
CA ILE A 113 6.14 2.51 11.88
C ILE A 113 5.19 3.67 11.58
N LEU A 114 5.63 4.68 10.83
CA LEU A 114 4.81 5.84 10.49
C LEU A 114 3.58 5.46 9.66
N CYS A 115 3.76 4.59 8.65
CA CYS A 115 2.65 4.14 7.82
C CYS A 115 1.67 3.26 8.62
N LEU A 116 2.18 2.36 9.47
CA LEU A 116 1.37 1.54 10.35
C LEU A 116 0.57 2.38 11.35
N ALA A 117 1.20 3.37 11.97
CA ALA A 117 0.54 4.31 12.88
C ALA A 117 -0.56 5.11 12.17
N THR A 118 -0.34 5.49 10.91
CA THR A 118 -1.34 6.22 10.10
C THR A 118 -2.56 5.34 9.82
N LEU A 119 -2.37 4.09 9.38
CA LEU A 119 -3.48 3.16 9.17
C LEU A 119 -4.23 2.87 10.48
N TRP A 120 -3.50 2.67 11.57
CA TRP A 120 -4.09 2.46 12.88
C TRP A 120 -4.93 3.66 13.32
N LEU A 121 -4.45 4.88 13.11
CA LEU A 121 -5.19 6.11 13.42
C LEU A 121 -6.47 6.24 12.59
N ILE A 122 -6.42 5.94 11.28
CA ILE A 122 -7.62 5.97 10.42
C ILE A 122 -8.66 4.97 10.93
N MET A 123 -8.23 3.73 11.19
CA MET A 123 -9.11 2.68 11.73
C MET A 123 -9.71 3.07 13.08
N TYR A 124 -8.89 3.65 13.96
CA TYR A 124 -9.30 4.10 15.28
C TYR A 124 -10.35 5.21 15.21
N VAL A 125 -10.16 6.21 14.35
CA VAL A 125 -11.11 7.30 14.14
C VAL A 125 -12.41 6.79 13.52
N LYS A 126 -12.31 5.86 12.56
CA LYS A 126 -13.47 5.33 11.81
C LYS A 126 -14.37 4.43 12.66
N THR A 127 -13.79 3.63 13.55
CA THR A 127 -14.52 2.68 14.42
C THR A 127 -15.10 3.31 15.68
N GLY A 128 -14.71 4.54 16.04
CA GLY A 128 -15.40 5.31 17.09
C GLY A 128 -15.37 4.69 18.50
N VAL A 129 -14.37 3.84 18.81
CA VAL A 129 -14.23 3.10 20.08
C VAL A 129 -14.27 3.98 21.34
N LEU A 130 -14.10 5.30 21.22
CA LEU A 130 -14.23 6.25 22.33
C LEU A 130 -15.67 6.56 22.79
N ARG A 131 -16.72 6.07 22.10
CA ARG A 131 -18.12 6.39 22.45
C ARG A 131 -18.93 5.25 23.08
N SER A 132 -18.52 3.99 22.94
CA SER A 132 -19.22 2.88 23.61
C SER A 132 -19.03 2.86 25.13
N THR A 133 -18.12 3.69 25.66
CA THR A 133 -17.87 3.85 27.10
C THR A 133 -18.49 5.11 27.71
N THR A 134 -19.10 5.99 26.91
CA THR A 134 -19.63 7.30 27.38
C THR A 134 -21.15 7.48 27.23
N GLU A 135 -21.89 6.47 26.78
CA GLU A 135 -23.35 6.46 26.89
C GLU A 135 -23.85 5.45 27.94
N PRO A 136 -23.82 5.79 29.24
CA PRO A 136 -24.85 5.29 30.13
C PRO A 136 -26.14 6.11 29.92
N THR A 137 -27.25 5.41 29.69
CA THR A 137 -28.59 5.79 30.21
C THR A 137 -29.28 7.06 29.68
N LEU A 138 -29.48 7.22 28.37
CA LEU A 138 -30.54 8.13 27.87
C LEU A 138 -31.66 7.42 27.10
N THR A 139 -31.44 6.18 26.66
CA THR A 139 -32.50 5.34 26.06
C THR A 139 -33.39 4.65 27.09
N SER A 140 -33.01 4.63 28.37
CA SER A 140 -33.85 4.09 29.46
C SER A 140 -34.83 5.11 30.05
N LEU A 141 -34.63 6.42 29.84
CA LEU A 141 -35.52 7.47 30.36
C LEU A 141 -36.65 7.85 29.37
N GLY A 142 -36.47 7.61 28.07
CA GLY A 142 -37.53 7.81 27.07
C GLY A 142 -38.62 6.73 27.06
N ARG A 143 -38.52 5.71 27.92
CA ARG A 143 -39.49 4.61 28.05
C ARG A 143 -40.38 4.69 29.29
N LEU A 144 -40.22 5.75 30.11
CA LEU A 144 -40.99 6.00 31.34
C LEU A 144 -41.95 7.21 31.23
N VAL A 145 -42.24 7.66 30.02
CA VAL A 145 -43.30 8.64 29.75
C VAL A 145 -44.34 8.01 28.83
N TYR A 146 -44.99 6.97 29.37
CA TYR A 146 -46.34 6.52 29.04
C TYR A 146 -47.00 6.10 30.35
#